data_AF-A0A0D2B7S5-F1
#
_entry.id   AF-A0A0D2B7S5-F1
#
_cell.length_a   1.000
_cell.length_b   1.000
_cell.length_c   1.000
_cell.angle_alpha   90.00
_cell.angle_beta   90.00
_cell.angle_gamma   90.00
#
_symmetry.space_group_name_H-M   'P 1'
#
loop_
_entity.id
_entity.type
_entity.pdbx_description
1 polymer ?
#
loop_
_entity_poly.entity_id
_entity_poly.type
_entity_poly.pdbx_seq_one_letter_code
_entity_poly.pdbx_strand_id
1 'polypeptide(L)'
;MYYSLGQFYMVPYDCTLYTVGSGRANDEEGDSSEEEDAEGEDEGELEINSIDWSLLRFHWLSQGYLSEAWFNGSYPRLNTQRPDQHWVNRLLPSPYRAEFSRRTQDQLYGGLNGDLAILIALLAFSAYDGAVADVFEYSVRAVHGENGGWKIHNRHEEEGWVDKRGFVVKVWSLPPYSTEVELHGLERGIYGKIWP
;
A
#
# COMPACT_ATOMS: atom_id res chain seq x y z
N MET A 1 6.08 4.26 -0.91
CA MET A 1 5.44 3.26 -1.79
C MET A 1 5.67 3.67 -3.24
N TYR A 2 5.89 2.70 -4.12
CA TYR A 2 6.23 2.88 -5.52
C TYR A 2 5.41 1.91 -6.37
N TYR A 3 4.88 2.37 -7.50
CA TYR A 3 4.10 1.55 -8.43
C TYR A 3 4.90 1.25 -9.69
N SER A 4 5.01 -0.03 -10.04
CA SER A 4 5.64 -0.48 -11.28
C SER A 4 5.09 -1.83 -11.71
N LEU A 5 4.85 -2.02 -13.01
CA LEU A 5 4.42 -3.30 -13.61
C LEU A 5 3.22 -3.95 -12.91
N GLY A 6 2.23 -3.15 -12.49
CA GLY A 6 1.04 -3.67 -11.80
C GLY A 6 1.27 -4.06 -10.33
N GLN A 7 2.43 -3.74 -9.77
CA GLN A 7 2.82 -4.06 -8.40
C GLN A 7 3.12 -2.78 -7.61
N PHE A 8 2.76 -2.80 -6.33
CA PHE A 8 3.16 -1.84 -5.32
C PHE A 8 4.34 -2.38 -4.52
N TYR A 9 5.41 -1.61 -4.52
CA TYR A 9 6.61 -1.80 -3.72
C TYR A 9 6.58 -0.80 -2.57
N MET A 10 7.03 -1.23 -1.40
CA MET A 10 6.97 -0.48 -0.16
C MET A 10 8.25 -0.67 0.61
N VAL A 11 8.61 0.34 1.37
CA VAL A 11 9.75 0.29 2.28
C VAL A 11 9.34 1.08 3.52
N PRO A 12 9.33 0.46 4.73
CA PRO A 12 9.13 1.20 5.96
C PRO A 12 10.39 2.04 6.18
N TYR A 13 10.30 3.32 5.84
CA TYR A 13 11.48 4.15 5.68
C TYR A 13 11.51 5.29 6.69
N ASP A 14 12.55 5.29 7.54
CA ASP A 14 12.98 6.49 8.26
C ASP A 14 14.14 7.15 7.50
N CYS A 15 13.83 8.28 6.87
CA CYS A 15 14.79 9.05 6.09
C CYS A 15 15.91 9.71 6.88
N THR A 16 15.84 9.66 8.20
CA THR A 16 16.88 10.20 9.08
C THR A 16 17.88 9.15 9.54
N LEU A 17 17.53 7.87 9.41
CA LEU A 17 18.31 6.75 9.94
C LEU A 17 18.86 5.83 8.85
N TYR A 18 18.22 5.78 7.67
CA TYR A 18 18.52 4.76 6.66
C TYR A 18 18.62 5.33 5.24
N THR A 19 19.35 4.62 4.38
CA THR A 19 19.31 4.76 2.91
C THR A 19 18.32 3.74 2.35
N VAL A 20 17.55 4.13 1.32
CA VAL A 20 16.65 3.20 0.63
C VAL A 20 17.43 2.53 -0.49
N GLY A 21 17.48 1.19 -0.50
CA GLY A 21 18.06 0.44 -1.61
C GLY A 21 17.32 0.73 -2.92
N SER A 22 17.89 0.41 -4.08
CA SER A 22 17.19 0.63 -5.36
C SER A 22 16.14 -0.45 -5.69
N GLY A 23 16.01 -1.48 -4.84
CA GLY A 23 15.16 -2.64 -5.08
C GLY A 23 15.71 -3.59 -6.14
N ARG A 24 16.94 -3.36 -6.61
CA ARG A 24 17.70 -4.26 -7.49
C ARG A 24 18.64 -5.09 -6.63
N ALA A 25 18.12 -6.12 -5.98
CA ALA A 25 18.95 -7.14 -5.33
C ALA A 25 18.82 -8.45 -6.12
N ASN A 26 19.93 -8.90 -6.71
CA ASN A 26 20.22 -10.24 -7.24
C ASN A 26 19.52 -10.72 -8.55
N ASP A 27 19.76 -10.04 -9.68
CA ASP A 27 19.65 -10.65 -11.02
C ASP A 27 21.01 -11.14 -11.55
N GLU A 28 21.97 -11.43 -10.67
CA GLU A 28 23.24 -12.09 -11.05
C GLU A 28 23.24 -13.56 -10.63
N GLU A 29 22.42 -14.36 -11.29
CA GLU A 29 22.73 -15.76 -11.54
C GLU A 29 22.73 -16.00 -13.06
N GLY A 30 23.93 -15.92 -13.65
CA GLY A 30 24.28 -16.65 -14.87
C GLY A 30 24.31 -15.85 -16.17
N ASP A 31 25.45 -15.24 -16.46
CA ASP A 31 26.10 -15.56 -17.73
C ASP A 31 27.62 -15.59 -17.57
N SER A 32 28.19 -16.75 -17.84
CA SER A 32 29.61 -17.04 -17.73
C SER A 32 30.18 -17.00 -19.16
N SER A 33 30.99 -16.00 -19.48
CA SER A 33 32.16 -16.17 -20.35
C SER A 33 33.09 -14.94 -20.34
N GLU A 34 34.24 -15.15 -19.70
CA GLU A 34 35.60 -14.76 -20.13
C GLU A 34 35.98 -13.25 -20.21
N GLU A 35 36.83 -12.82 -19.27
CA GLU A 35 38.22 -12.29 -19.47
C GLU A 35 38.23 -10.74 -19.62
N GLU A 36 39.02 -9.89 -18.95
CA GLU A 36 40.26 -9.93 -18.17
C GLU A 36 40.36 -8.61 -17.34
N ASP A 37 41.05 -8.67 -16.20
CA ASP A 37 41.88 -7.62 -15.57
C ASP A 37 41.31 -6.21 -15.26
N ALA A 38 40.83 -6.04 -14.02
CA ALA A 38 41.14 -4.85 -13.23
C ALA A 38 41.09 -5.19 -11.74
N GLU A 39 42.27 -5.34 -11.12
CA GLU A 39 42.42 -5.33 -9.67
C GLU A 39 42.00 -3.96 -9.13
N GLY A 40 40.72 -3.86 -8.76
CA GLY A 40 40.22 -2.90 -7.80
C GLY A 40 39.75 -3.70 -6.60
N GLU A 41 40.49 -3.62 -5.50
CA GLU A 41 40.01 -3.98 -4.18
C GLU A 41 38.83 -3.07 -3.83
N ASP A 42 37.63 -3.41 -4.32
CA ASP A 42 36.39 -2.87 -3.77
C ASP A 42 36.02 -3.79 -2.61
N GLU A 43 36.62 -3.49 -1.45
CA GLU A 43 36.18 -4.03 -0.18
C GLU A 43 34.69 -3.72 -0.05
N GLY A 44 33.86 -4.73 -0.34
CA GLY A 44 32.43 -4.68 -0.19
C GLY A 44 32.07 -4.44 1.28
N GLU A 45 32.08 -3.17 1.68
CA GLU A 45 31.28 -2.66 2.79
C GLU A 45 29.82 -2.89 2.40
N LEU A 46 29.33 -4.09 2.71
CA LEU A 46 27.89 -4.32 2.81
C LEU A 46 27.40 -3.32 3.85
N GLU A 47 26.80 -2.20 3.41
CA GLU A 47 26.18 -1.23 4.30
C GLU A 47 25.07 -1.94 5.10
N ILE A 48 25.37 -2.27 6.37
CA ILE A 48 24.50 -2.99 7.33
C ILE A 48 23.26 -2.16 7.74
N ASN A 49 22.89 -1.11 7.01
CA ASN A 49 21.75 -0.23 7.32
C ASN A 49 20.77 -0.02 6.15
N SER A 50 20.84 -0.79 5.07
CA SER A 50 19.87 -0.65 3.97
C SER A 50 18.53 -1.33 4.31
N ILE A 51 17.43 -0.59 4.17
CA ILE A 51 16.08 -1.18 4.17
C ILE A 51 15.70 -1.44 2.71
N ASP A 52 15.30 -2.67 2.41
CA ASP A 52 14.97 -3.10 1.05
C ASP A 52 13.46 -3.01 0.76
N TRP A 53 13.13 -3.01 -0.53
CA TRP A 53 11.77 -2.95 -1.02
C TRP A 53 11.05 -4.28 -0.82
N SER A 54 9.80 -4.18 -0.37
CA SER A 54 8.88 -5.31 -0.20
C SER A 54 7.59 -5.05 -0.98
N LEU A 55 7.00 -6.10 -1.53
CA LEU A 55 5.69 -5.99 -2.18
C LEU A 55 4.59 -5.68 -1.14
N LEU A 56 3.54 -4.97 -1.57
CA LEU A 56 2.30 -4.88 -0.81
C LEU A 56 1.75 -6.28 -0.50
N ARG A 57 1.45 -6.51 0.78
CA ARG A 57 0.86 -7.75 1.27
C ARG A 57 -0.29 -7.45 2.22
N PHE A 58 -1.04 -8.48 2.54
CA PHE A 58 -2.19 -8.43 3.43
C PHE A 58 -2.06 -9.48 4.54
N HIS A 59 -2.53 -9.14 5.73
CA HIS A 59 -2.96 -10.13 6.72
C HIS A 59 -4.44 -10.43 6.52
N TRP A 60 -4.82 -11.69 6.66
CA TRP A 60 -6.22 -12.09 6.61
C TRP A 60 -6.75 -12.22 8.02
N LEU A 61 -7.65 -11.32 8.40
CA LEU A 61 -8.31 -11.42 9.70
C LEU A 61 -9.49 -12.39 9.57
N SER A 62 -9.40 -13.49 10.30
CA SER A 62 -10.41 -14.56 10.31
C SER A 62 -11.78 -14.04 10.76
N GLN A 63 -11.79 -13.06 11.67
CA GLN A 63 -13.00 -12.36 12.06
C GLN A 63 -13.41 -11.33 10.99
N GLY A 64 -14.53 -11.60 10.32
CA GLY A 64 -15.17 -10.67 9.38
C GLY A 64 -14.59 -10.64 7.96
N TYR A 65 -13.73 -11.61 7.61
CA TYR A 65 -13.14 -11.75 6.27
C TYR A 65 -12.55 -10.42 5.75
N LEU A 66 -11.83 -9.72 6.64
CA LEU A 66 -11.14 -8.46 6.40
C LEU A 66 -9.70 -8.76 5.93
N SER A 67 -9.20 -7.90 5.05
CA SER A 67 -7.80 -7.86 4.64
C SER A 67 -7.17 -6.63 5.26
N GLU A 68 -6.05 -6.81 5.93
CA GLU A 68 -5.29 -5.74 6.56
C GLU A 68 -4.03 -5.47 5.74
N ALA A 69 -3.93 -4.31 5.11
CA ALA A 69 -2.77 -3.93 4.32
C ALA A 69 -1.58 -3.64 5.23
N TRP A 70 -0.47 -4.34 5.02
CA TRP A 70 0.71 -4.22 5.86
C TRP A 70 1.99 -4.55 5.11
N PHE A 71 3.13 -4.00 5.55
CA PHE A 71 4.42 -4.22 4.90
C PHE A 71 4.94 -5.66 5.01
N ASN A 72 4.54 -6.39 6.06
CA ASN A 72 4.95 -7.76 6.34
C ASN A 72 3.76 -8.75 6.29
N GLY A 73 2.74 -8.42 5.50
CA GLY A 73 1.57 -9.29 5.31
C GLY A 73 1.94 -10.68 4.77
N SER A 74 1.19 -11.69 5.19
CA SER A 74 1.43 -13.08 4.74
C SER A 74 0.86 -13.39 3.35
N TYR A 75 -0.11 -12.60 2.87
CA TYR A 75 -0.88 -12.90 1.66
C TYR A 75 -0.68 -11.85 0.56
N PRO A 76 -0.52 -12.24 -0.71
CA PRO A 76 -0.38 -11.30 -1.83
C PRO A 76 -1.71 -10.64 -2.26
N ARG A 77 -2.85 -11.18 -1.81
CA ARG A 77 -4.19 -10.83 -2.31
C ARG A 77 -5.14 -10.56 -1.16
N LEU A 78 -6.20 -9.84 -1.46
CA LEU A 78 -7.36 -9.72 -0.58
C LEU A 78 -7.91 -11.12 -0.23
N ASN A 79 -8.38 -11.27 1.01
CA ASN A 79 -8.99 -12.51 1.52
C ASN A 79 -10.25 -12.89 0.75
N THR A 80 -11.11 -11.91 0.49
CA THR A 80 -12.35 -12.08 -0.26
C THR A 80 -12.73 -10.75 -0.92
N GLN A 81 -13.59 -10.84 -1.93
CA GLN A 81 -14.07 -9.70 -2.69
C GLN A 81 -15.51 -9.95 -3.11
N ARG A 82 -16.33 -8.91 -3.03
CA ARG A 82 -17.69 -8.90 -3.55
C ARG A 82 -17.75 -8.25 -4.95
N PRO A 83 -18.76 -8.59 -5.77
CA PRO A 83 -18.92 -7.98 -7.09
C PRO A 83 -19.18 -6.47 -7.07
N ASP A 84 -19.79 -5.95 -6.01
CA ASP A 84 -20.19 -4.55 -5.84
C ASP A 84 -19.06 -3.64 -5.31
N GLN A 85 -17.90 -4.22 -4.97
CA GLN A 85 -16.78 -3.50 -4.36
C GLN A 85 -15.93 -2.78 -5.39
N HIS A 86 -16.48 -1.68 -5.90
CA HIS A 86 -15.81 -0.83 -6.87
C HIS A 86 -14.48 -0.24 -6.36
N TRP A 87 -14.32 -0.07 -5.05
CA TRP A 87 -13.04 0.39 -4.47
C TRP A 87 -11.88 -0.54 -4.80
N VAL A 88 -12.11 -1.86 -4.93
CA VAL A 88 -11.04 -2.83 -5.20
C VAL A 88 -10.40 -2.50 -6.54
N ASN A 89 -11.21 -2.21 -7.56
CA ASN A 89 -10.70 -1.89 -8.88
C ASN A 89 -10.11 -0.49 -8.95
N ARG A 90 -10.41 0.42 -8.02
CA ARG A 90 -9.83 1.76 -7.99
C ARG A 90 -8.51 1.83 -7.23
N LEU A 91 -8.40 1.08 -6.12
CA LEU A 91 -7.22 1.12 -5.25
C LEU A 91 -6.20 0.04 -5.59
N LEU A 92 -6.65 -1.12 -6.09
CA LEU A 92 -5.83 -2.30 -6.25
C LEU A 92 -5.79 -2.83 -7.70
N PRO A 93 -4.58 -2.93 -8.29
CA PRO A 93 -4.32 -3.66 -9.52
C PRO A 93 -4.77 -5.12 -9.44
N SER A 94 -5.00 -5.74 -10.59
CA SER A 94 -5.47 -7.14 -10.73
C SER A 94 -4.72 -8.18 -9.86
N PRO A 95 -3.38 -8.13 -9.72
CA PRO A 95 -2.64 -9.08 -8.89
C PRO A 95 -3.01 -9.10 -7.41
N TYR A 96 -3.56 -8.01 -6.87
CA TYR A 96 -3.94 -7.88 -5.46
C TYR A 96 -5.39 -8.26 -5.17
N ARG A 97 -6.20 -8.42 -6.24
CA ARG A 97 -7.61 -8.78 -6.13
C ARG A 97 -7.79 -10.20 -5.63
N ALA A 98 -8.89 -10.46 -4.92
CA ALA A 98 -9.17 -11.78 -4.38
C ALA A 98 -9.28 -12.83 -5.50
N GLU A 99 -8.90 -14.06 -5.19
CA GLU A 99 -9.09 -15.18 -6.10
C GLU A 99 -10.56 -15.39 -6.43
N PHE A 100 -10.84 -15.95 -7.62
CA PHE A 100 -12.21 -16.19 -8.05
C PHE A 100 -12.99 -17.10 -7.07
N SER A 101 -12.33 -18.13 -6.53
CA SER A 101 -12.86 -19.05 -5.53
C SER A 101 -13.19 -18.39 -4.19
N ARG A 102 -12.59 -17.21 -3.92
CA ARG A 102 -12.76 -16.42 -2.71
C ARG A 102 -13.78 -15.30 -2.89
N ARG A 103 -14.47 -15.20 -4.03
CA ARG A 103 -15.53 -14.20 -4.22
C ARG A 103 -16.79 -14.58 -3.43
N THR A 104 -17.44 -13.59 -2.84
CA THR A 104 -18.63 -13.79 -2.00
C THR A 104 -19.74 -12.80 -2.32
N GLN A 105 -20.98 -13.15 -2.01
CA GLN A 105 -22.15 -12.27 -2.05
C GLN A 105 -22.51 -11.74 -0.65
N ASP A 106 -21.85 -12.22 0.41
CA ASP A 106 -22.11 -11.81 1.79
C ASP A 106 -21.67 -10.36 2.00
N GLN A 107 -22.64 -9.49 2.24
CA GLN A 107 -22.47 -8.05 2.42
C GLN A 107 -21.62 -7.66 3.63
N LEU A 108 -21.39 -8.59 4.57
CA LEU A 108 -20.54 -8.37 5.73
C LEU A 108 -19.03 -8.52 5.42
N TYR A 109 -18.65 -9.02 4.24
CA TYR A 109 -17.28 -9.47 3.92
C TYR A 109 -16.58 -8.70 2.79
N GLY A 110 -15.25 -8.75 2.74
CA GLY A 110 -14.44 -8.29 1.61
C GLY A 110 -13.92 -6.86 1.68
N GLY A 111 -12.87 -6.60 2.43
CA GLY A 111 -12.17 -5.35 2.18
C GLY A 111 -11.10 -5.00 3.15
N LEU A 112 -10.83 -3.71 3.24
CA LEU A 112 -9.55 -3.18 3.61
C LEU A 112 -9.55 -2.29 4.86
N ASN A 113 -8.59 -2.59 5.73
CA ASN A 113 -8.03 -1.72 6.77
C ASN A 113 -6.49 -1.91 6.76
N GLY A 114 -5.76 -1.41 7.77
CA GLY A 114 -4.31 -1.62 7.90
C GLY A 114 -3.53 -0.33 8.12
N ASP A 115 -2.22 -0.40 7.88
CA ASP A 115 -1.29 0.70 8.11
C ASP A 115 -1.77 1.96 7.39
N LEU A 116 -1.95 3.05 8.16
CA LEU A 116 -2.59 4.26 7.64
C LEU A 116 -1.76 4.89 6.51
N ALA A 117 -0.43 4.82 6.57
CA ALA A 117 0.42 5.35 5.51
C ALA A 117 0.25 4.55 4.21
N ILE A 118 0.05 3.23 4.30
CA ILE A 118 -0.26 2.37 3.15
C ILE A 118 -1.63 2.71 2.57
N LEU A 119 -2.68 2.83 3.40
CA LEU A 119 -4.03 3.16 2.95
C LEU A 119 -4.07 4.54 2.25
N ILE A 120 -3.36 5.51 2.81
CA ILE A 120 -3.17 6.84 2.21
C ILE A 120 -2.45 6.67 0.87
N ALA A 121 -1.31 5.98 0.80
CA ALA A 121 -0.59 5.80 -0.45
C ALA A 121 -1.48 5.16 -1.54
N LEU A 122 -2.26 4.13 -1.22
CA LEU A 122 -3.20 3.51 -2.16
C LEU A 122 -4.23 4.50 -2.71
N LEU A 123 -4.77 5.37 -1.84
CA LEU A 123 -5.70 6.42 -2.24
C LEU A 123 -5.03 7.52 -3.09
N ALA A 124 -3.76 7.82 -2.84
CA ALA A 124 -2.98 8.72 -3.69
C ALA A 124 -2.75 8.10 -5.08
N PHE A 125 -2.47 6.80 -5.13
CA PHE A 125 -2.28 6.05 -6.37
C PHE A 125 -3.55 5.85 -7.18
N SER A 126 -4.74 6.03 -6.61
CA SER A 126 -6.01 5.97 -7.37
C SER A 126 -6.40 7.30 -8.01
N ALA A 127 -5.59 8.36 -7.83
CA ALA A 127 -5.79 9.68 -8.41
C ALA A 127 -4.55 10.13 -9.20
N TYR A 128 -4.71 10.94 -10.24
CA TYR A 128 -3.57 11.59 -10.91
C TYR A 128 -2.93 12.65 -10.00
N ASP A 129 -1.70 13.07 -10.31
CA ASP A 129 -0.87 13.93 -9.44
C ASP A 129 -1.56 15.23 -8.99
N GLY A 130 -2.28 15.89 -9.90
CA GLY A 130 -2.97 17.15 -9.61
C GLY A 130 -4.25 17.04 -8.79
N ALA A 131 -4.76 15.82 -8.52
CA ALA A 131 -6.02 15.61 -7.79
C ALA A 131 -5.86 14.89 -6.45
N VAL A 132 -4.63 14.55 -6.05
CA VAL A 132 -4.38 13.79 -4.82
C VAL A 132 -4.99 14.48 -3.60
N ALA A 133 -4.77 15.79 -3.44
CA ALA A 133 -5.30 16.56 -2.32
C ALA A 133 -6.84 16.53 -2.26
N ASP A 134 -7.50 16.78 -3.40
CA ASP A 134 -8.98 16.77 -3.50
C ASP A 134 -9.56 15.39 -3.14
N VAL A 135 -8.90 14.33 -3.61
CA VAL A 135 -9.32 12.95 -3.32
C VAL A 135 -9.19 12.64 -1.84
N PHE A 136 -8.10 13.04 -1.19
CA PHE A 136 -7.95 12.88 0.25
C PHE A 136 -9.00 13.64 1.03
N GLU A 137 -9.23 14.91 0.69
CA GLU A 137 -10.22 15.72 1.38
C GLU A 137 -11.61 15.09 1.26
N TYR A 138 -11.99 14.62 0.07
CA TYR A 138 -13.26 13.95 -0.13
C TYR A 138 -13.38 12.61 0.63
N SER A 139 -12.33 11.79 0.57
CA SER A 139 -12.34 10.41 1.07
C SER A 139 -12.18 10.28 2.58
N VAL A 140 -11.36 11.14 3.20
CA VAL A 140 -10.97 11.05 4.61
C VAL A 140 -11.75 12.04 5.49
N ARG A 141 -12.09 13.25 5.01
CA ARG A 141 -12.82 14.25 5.82
C ARG A 141 -14.19 13.76 6.28
N ALA A 142 -14.81 12.86 5.52
CA ALA A 142 -16.09 12.26 5.86
C ALA A 142 -16.04 11.28 7.05
N VAL A 143 -14.84 10.87 7.49
CA VAL A 143 -14.64 9.92 8.59
C VAL A 143 -14.92 10.55 9.96
N HIS A 144 -14.80 11.88 10.09
CA HIS A 144 -15.00 12.62 11.35
C HIS A 144 -16.47 13.04 11.62
N GLY A 145 -17.46 12.39 11.00
CA GLY A 145 -18.90 12.72 11.17
C GLY A 145 -19.72 11.59 11.79
N GLU A 146 -20.97 11.88 12.19
CA GLU A 146 -21.90 10.93 12.84
C GLU A 146 -22.26 9.68 11.99
N ASN A 147 -21.96 9.69 10.68
CA ASN A 147 -22.09 8.56 9.75
C ASN A 147 -20.76 8.23 9.06
N GLY A 148 -19.65 8.35 9.81
CA GLY A 148 -18.29 8.31 9.29
C GLY A 148 -17.88 7.00 8.62
N GLY A 149 -17.09 7.11 7.55
CA GLY A 149 -16.53 6.00 6.80
C GLY A 149 -15.65 6.50 5.66
N TRP A 150 -14.68 5.68 5.24
CA TRP A 150 -13.86 5.96 4.07
C TRP A 150 -14.75 6.08 2.83
N LYS A 151 -14.72 7.23 2.15
CA LYS A 151 -15.45 7.41 0.89
C LYS A 151 -14.55 7.13 -0.30
N ILE A 152 -15.11 6.53 -1.34
CA ILE A 152 -14.40 6.29 -2.59
C ILE A 152 -14.63 7.50 -3.50
N HIS A 153 -13.55 8.08 -4.03
CA HIS A 153 -13.63 9.15 -5.04
C HIS A 153 -14.03 8.59 -6.41
N ASN A 154 -14.68 9.39 -7.25
CA ASN A 154 -15.18 8.97 -8.57
C ASN A 154 -14.19 9.17 -9.72
N ARG A 155 -12.88 9.11 -9.45
CA ARG A 155 -11.86 9.19 -10.52
C ARG A 155 -11.71 7.82 -11.19
N HIS A 156 -11.29 7.84 -12.46
CA HIS A 156 -11.08 6.62 -13.23
C HIS A 156 -9.79 5.92 -12.78
N GLU A 157 -9.81 4.58 -12.73
CA GLU A 157 -8.69 3.77 -12.22
C GLU A 157 -7.39 3.94 -13.02
N GLU A 158 -7.51 4.21 -14.32
CA GLU A 158 -6.38 4.39 -15.24
C GLU A 158 -5.65 5.74 -15.07
N GLU A 159 -6.24 6.70 -14.34
CA GLU A 159 -5.62 8.02 -14.17
C GLU A 159 -4.51 8.04 -13.10
N GLY A 160 -4.56 7.13 -12.13
CA GLY A 160 -3.67 7.16 -10.98
C GLY A 160 -2.50 6.16 -11.03
N TRP A 161 -2.70 5.00 -11.63
CA TRP A 161 -1.70 3.93 -11.74
C TRP A 161 -0.69 4.18 -12.86
N VAL A 162 0.06 5.25 -12.73
CA VAL A 162 1.14 5.62 -13.65
C VAL A 162 2.40 4.84 -13.28
N ASP A 163 2.93 4.07 -14.24
CA ASP A 163 4.16 3.30 -14.06
C ASP A 163 5.32 4.21 -13.61
N LYS A 164 6.11 3.73 -12.65
CA LYS A 164 7.23 4.45 -12.03
C LYS A 164 6.86 5.66 -11.16
N ARG A 165 5.62 5.74 -10.71
CA ARG A 165 5.16 6.75 -9.76
C ARG A 165 5.43 6.31 -8.32
N GLY A 166 5.86 7.24 -7.48
CA GLY A 166 6.17 6.99 -6.08
C GLY A 166 5.56 8.02 -5.14
N PHE A 167 5.23 7.59 -3.93
CA PHE A 167 4.75 8.43 -2.84
C PHE A 167 5.54 8.16 -1.55
N VAL A 168 5.90 9.26 -0.88
CA VAL A 168 6.35 9.25 0.51
C VAL A 168 5.18 9.72 1.36
N VAL A 169 4.75 8.86 2.27
CA VAL A 169 3.65 9.17 3.19
C VAL A 169 4.20 9.23 4.60
N LYS A 170 3.92 10.33 5.30
CA LYS A 170 4.24 10.52 6.70
C LYS A 170 2.94 10.83 7.44
N VAL A 171 2.68 10.11 8.52
CA VAL A 171 1.48 10.27 9.34
C VAL A 171 1.94 10.68 10.74
N TRP A 172 1.36 11.75 11.27
CA TRP A 172 1.61 12.22 12.63
C TRP A 172 0.30 12.62 13.29
N SER A 173 0.26 12.53 14.62
CA SER A 173 -0.81 13.11 15.42
C SER A 173 -0.60 14.63 15.55
N LEU A 174 -1.69 15.38 15.62
CA LEU A 174 -1.68 16.81 15.90
C LEU A 174 -2.65 17.12 17.05
N PRO A 175 -2.23 16.94 18.32
CA PRO A 175 -3.06 17.28 19.46
C PRO A 175 -3.39 18.79 19.51
N PRO A 176 -4.63 19.19 19.87
CA PRO A 176 -5.74 18.36 20.34
C PRO A 176 -6.69 17.86 19.23
N TYR A 177 -6.37 18.08 17.95
CA TYR A 177 -7.27 17.79 16.82
C TYR A 177 -7.28 16.32 16.41
N SER A 178 -6.11 15.68 16.43
CA SER A 178 -5.97 14.25 16.22
C SER A 178 -5.03 13.65 17.26
N THR A 179 -5.45 12.53 17.82
CA THR A 179 -4.75 11.76 18.85
C THR A 179 -4.23 10.46 18.27
N GLU A 180 -3.22 9.88 18.91
CA GLU A 180 -2.70 8.56 18.55
C GLU A 180 -3.79 7.48 18.58
N VAL A 181 -4.74 7.59 19.52
CA VAL A 181 -5.90 6.69 19.62
C VAL A 181 -6.79 6.78 18.39
N GLU A 182 -7.04 7.98 17.87
CA GLU A 182 -7.83 8.18 16.65
C GLU A 182 -7.11 7.63 15.42
N LEU A 183 -5.78 7.81 15.32
CA LEU A 183 -4.99 7.24 14.23
C LEU A 183 -5.03 5.71 14.26
N HIS A 184 -4.82 5.09 15.41
CA HIS A 184 -4.97 3.64 15.58
C HIS A 184 -6.40 3.16 15.31
N GLY A 185 -7.39 3.97 15.62
CA GLY A 185 -8.78 3.69 15.28
C GLY A 185 -9.02 3.66 13.77
N LEU A 186 -8.38 4.55 13.00
CA LEU A 186 -8.42 4.53 11.54
C LEU A 186 -7.79 3.26 10.98
N GLU A 187 -6.61 2.87 11.48
CA GLU A 187 -5.90 1.66 11.05
C GLU A 187 -6.73 0.38 11.28
N ARG A 188 -7.42 0.34 12.42
CA ARG A 188 -8.28 -0.80 12.81
C ARG A 188 -9.68 -0.75 12.18
N GLY A 189 -9.99 0.28 11.41
CA GLY A 189 -11.30 0.46 10.79
C GLY A 189 -12.43 0.74 11.80
N ILE A 190 -12.11 1.28 12.99
CA ILE A 190 -13.10 1.69 14.01
C ILE A 190 -14.06 2.72 13.44
N TYR A 191 -13.53 3.66 12.63
CA TYR A 191 -14.32 4.68 11.94
C TYR A 191 -14.83 4.21 10.57
N GLY A 192 -14.96 2.90 10.38
CA GLY A 192 -15.34 2.29 9.12
C GLY A 192 -14.13 1.81 8.31
N LYS A 193 -14.41 0.86 7.44
CA LYS A 193 -13.44 0.26 6.54
C LYS A 193 -13.65 0.84 5.12
N ILE A 194 -12.68 0.72 4.20
CA ILE A 194 -12.84 1.07 2.76
C ILE A 194 -13.79 0.10 2.02
N TRP A 195 -15.11 0.20 2.23
CA TRP A 195 -16.10 -0.76 1.73
C TRP A 195 -17.49 -0.19 1.38
N PRO A 196 -17.83 1.12 1.50
CA PRO A 196 -19.24 1.48 1.42
C PRO A 196 -19.81 1.27 0.02
#